data_AF-A0A5C4R4G8-F1
#
_entry.id   AF-A0A5C4R4G8-F1
#
_cell.length_a   1.000
_cell.length_b   1.000
_cell.length_c   1.000
_cell.angle_alpha   90.00
_cell.angle_beta   90.00
_cell.angle_gamma   90.00
#
_symmetry.space_group_name_H-M   'P 1'
#
loop_
_entity.id
_entity.type
_entity.pdbx_description
1 polymer ?
#
loop_
_entity_poly.entity_id
_entity_poly.type
_entity_poly.pdbx_seq_one_letter_code
_entity_poly.pdbx_strand_id
1 'polypeptide(L)'
;MRENLMLFMPVLPPPGTKGFLVLEHLTAIELEDRGQQTMSDSVIRLSLCDTRDGENPVPVYELLLSEDETHNPIEAHNRIRTWAAGFMMGARYAGEVIGLNIMPRHAI
;
A
#
# COMPACT_ATOMS: atom_id res chain seq x y z
N MET A 1 -9.62 0.15 -12.92
CA MET A 1 -8.69 0.41 -11.81
C MET A 1 -7.40 0.96 -12.36
N ARG A 2 -6.82 2.00 -11.75
CA ARG A 2 -5.56 2.61 -12.20
C ARG A 2 -4.48 2.53 -11.13
N GLU A 3 -3.21 2.49 -11.53
CA GLU A 3 -2.09 2.61 -10.60
C GLU A 3 -1.70 4.07 -10.42
N ASN A 4 -1.28 4.43 -9.21
CA ASN A 4 -0.64 5.72 -9.01
C ASN A 4 0.80 5.67 -9.55
N LEU A 5 0.98 6.14 -10.79
CA LEU A 5 2.28 6.17 -11.45
C LEU A 5 3.30 7.10 -10.76
N MET A 6 2.88 7.99 -9.86
CA MET A 6 3.79 8.85 -9.11
C MET A 6 4.55 8.12 -8.01
N LEU A 7 4.11 6.91 -7.63
CA LEU A 7 4.79 6.06 -6.65
C LEU A 7 5.89 5.17 -7.26
N PHE A 8 6.27 5.36 -8.53
CA PHE A 8 7.23 4.46 -9.19
C PHE A 8 8.70 4.72 -8.83
N MET A 9 9.02 5.72 -8.01
CA MET A 9 10.40 5.93 -7.52
C MET A 9 10.48 6.43 -6.06
N PRO A 10 9.96 5.73 -5.05
CA PRO A 10 10.41 5.97 -3.69
C PRO A 10 11.81 5.37 -3.62
N VAL A 11 12.80 6.18 -3.27
CA VAL A 11 14.05 5.63 -2.74
C VAL A 11 13.63 4.77 -1.55
N LEU A 12 13.75 3.45 -1.70
CA LEU A 12 13.39 2.55 -0.62
C LEU A 12 14.23 2.95 0.60
N PRO A 13 13.61 3.02 1.79
CA PRO A 13 14.31 3.42 2.98
C PRO A 13 15.44 2.42 3.27
N PRO A 14 16.51 2.84 3.99
CA PRO A 14 17.65 1.98 4.25
C PRO A 14 17.22 0.64 4.88
N PRO A 15 17.92 -0.46 4.59
CA PRO A 15 17.65 -1.76 5.20
C PRO A 15 17.60 -1.66 6.74
N GLY A 16 16.72 -2.42 7.39
CA GLY A 16 16.52 -2.39 8.84
C GLY A 16 15.71 -1.21 9.41
N THR A 17 15.27 -0.23 8.60
CA THR A 17 14.45 0.89 9.08
C THR A 17 12.94 0.62 9.03
N LYS A 18 12.48 -0.30 8.18
CA LYS A 18 11.07 -0.70 8.04
C LYS A 18 10.95 -2.20 8.26
N GLY A 19 10.01 -2.62 9.09
CA GLY A 19 9.82 -4.03 9.46
C GLY A 19 8.56 -4.66 8.86
N PHE A 20 7.63 -3.87 8.36
CA PHE A 20 6.31 -4.35 7.95
C PHE A 20 5.86 -3.73 6.63
N LEU A 21 5.30 -4.56 5.75
CA LEU A 21 4.40 -4.15 4.68
C LEU A 21 2.98 -4.10 5.25
N VAL A 22 2.34 -2.94 5.20
CA VAL A 22 0.97 -2.74 5.68
C VAL A 22 0.07 -2.38 4.50
N LEU A 23 -0.98 -3.18 4.30
CA LEU A 23 -2.01 -2.94 3.29
C LEU A 23 -3.22 -2.24 3.95
N GLU A 24 -3.59 -1.09 3.42
CA GLU A 24 -4.74 -0.29 3.86
C GLU A 24 -5.70 -0.01 2.70
N HIS A 25 -6.99 0.06 2.98
CA HIS A 25 -7.98 0.70 2.10
C HIS A 25 -8.30 2.07 2.70
N LEU A 26 -7.93 3.14 1.99
CA LEU A 26 -8.10 4.52 2.44
C LEU A 26 -9.11 5.23 1.53
N THR A 27 -10.11 5.84 2.14
CA THR A 27 -11.05 6.74 1.50
C THR A 27 -10.42 8.11 1.22
N ALA A 28 -11.02 8.90 0.32
CA ALA A 28 -10.58 10.28 0.09
C ALA A 28 -10.53 11.11 1.38
N ILE A 29 -11.48 10.92 2.30
CA ILE A 29 -11.53 11.60 3.60
C ILE A 29 -10.32 11.21 4.47
N GLU A 30 -10.02 9.92 4.60
CA GLU A 30 -8.86 9.45 5.38
C GLU A 30 -7.53 9.93 4.79
N LEU A 31 -7.46 10.13 3.48
CA LEU A 31 -6.29 10.71 2.82
C LEU A 31 -6.16 12.21 3.10
N GLU A 32 -7.27 12.95 3.03
CA GLU A 32 -7.31 14.38 3.36
C GLU A 32 -6.92 14.63 4.82
N ASP A 33 -7.40 13.81 5.76
CA ASP A 33 -7.02 13.86 7.18
C ASP A 33 -5.51 13.63 7.38
N ARG A 34 -4.88 12.87 6.47
CA ARG A 34 -3.42 12.65 6.40
C ARG A 34 -2.69 13.73 5.60
N GLY A 35 -3.38 14.80 5.16
CA GLY A 35 -2.83 15.90 4.36
C GLY A 35 -2.50 15.51 2.92
N GLN A 36 -3.12 14.44 2.41
CA GLN A 36 -2.89 13.90 1.06
C GLN A 36 -4.11 14.12 0.18
N GLN A 37 -3.86 14.51 -1.07
CA GLN A 37 -4.92 14.63 -2.07
C GLN A 37 -4.92 13.38 -2.96
N THR A 38 -6.12 12.94 -3.35
CA THR A 38 -6.33 11.83 -4.27
C THR A 38 -7.23 12.26 -5.43
N MET A 39 -6.97 11.69 -6.60
CA MET A 39 -7.82 11.87 -7.80
C MET A 39 -8.93 10.80 -7.86
N SER A 40 -9.16 10.06 -6.78
CA SER A 40 -10.05 8.89 -6.75
C SER A 40 -10.74 8.78 -5.39
N ASP A 41 -11.95 8.22 -5.39
CA ASP A 41 -12.83 8.16 -4.21
C ASP A 41 -12.24 7.33 -3.07
N SER A 42 -11.49 6.28 -3.43
CA SER A 42 -10.67 5.54 -2.48
C SER A 42 -9.44 4.95 -3.14
N VAL A 43 -8.48 4.52 -2.32
CA VAL A 43 -7.26 3.87 -2.78
C VAL A 43 -6.98 2.64 -1.93
N ILE A 44 -6.46 1.60 -2.56
CA ILE A 44 -5.81 0.52 -1.81
C ILE A 44 -4.32 0.75 -1.87
N ARG A 45 -3.71 0.97 -0.71
CA ARG A 45 -2.31 1.35 -0.58
C ARG A 45 -1.55 0.31 0.20
N LEU A 46 -0.39 -0.05 -0.32
CA LEU A 46 0.61 -0.83 0.37
C LEU A 46 1.77 0.09 0.75
N SER A 47 2.10 0.10 2.05
CA SER A 47 3.13 0.96 2.62
C SER A 47 4.18 0.14 3.38
N LEU A 48 5.42 0.60 3.38
CA LEU A 48 6.44 0.13 4.30
C LEU A 48 6.37 0.93 5.60
N CYS A 49 6.23 0.23 6.72
CA CYS A 49 6.02 0.81 8.04
C CYS A 49 7.05 0.26 9.04
N ASP A 50 7.26 1.03 10.11
CA ASP A 50 8.16 0.64 11.20
C ASP A 50 7.53 -0.52 11.99
N THR A 51 6.22 -0.45 12.18
CA THR A 51 5.43 -1.40 12.96
C THR A 51 4.27 -1.96 12.15
N ARG A 52 3.71 -3.09 12.62
CA ARG A 52 2.51 -3.70 12.02
C ARG A 52 1.29 -2.76 12.03
N ASP A 53 1.28 -1.79 12.94
CA ASP A 53 0.18 -0.85 13.15
C ASP A 53 0.27 0.36 12.19
N GLY A 54 1.25 0.37 11.28
CA GLY A 54 1.30 1.33 10.19
C GLY A 54 2.12 2.59 10.48
N GLU A 55 2.94 2.62 11.53
CA GLU A 55 3.72 3.80 11.90
C GLU A 55 4.75 4.18 10.83
N ASN A 56 4.89 5.50 10.62
CA ASN A 56 5.79 6.12 9.63
C ASN A 56 5.68 5.50 8.23
N PRO A 57 4.49 5.50 7.59
CA PRO A 57 4.27 4.79 6.35
C PRO A 57 5.03 5.43 5.18
N VAL A 58 5.75 4.60 4.42
CA VAL A 58 6.33 4.93 3.12
C VAL A 58 5.53 4.20 2.05
N PRO A 59 4.65 4.88 1.29
CA PRO A 59 3.88 4.25 0.23
C PRO A 59 4.79 3.65 -0.84
N VAL A 60 4.54 2.39 -1.19
CA VAL A 60 5.34 1.66 -2.18
C VAL A 60 4.51 1.16 -3.36
N TYR A 61 3.20 1.01 -3.17
CA TYR A 61 2.26 0.66 -4.23
C TYR A 61 0.88 1.20 -3.90
N GLU A 62 0.17 1.70 -4.90
CA GLU A 62 -1.19 2.22 -4.73
C GLU A 62 -2.04 1.97 -5.96
N LEU A 63 -3.25 1.44 -5.70
CA LEU A 63 -4.31 1.27 -6.66
C LEU A 63 -5.40 2.31 -6.38
N LEU A 64 -5.71 3.09 -7.40
CA LEU A 64 -6.75 4.10 -7.42
C LEU A 64 -8.08 3.45 -7.79
N LEU A 65 -9.10 3.66 -6.96
CA LEU A 65 -10.45 3.14 -7.12
C LEU A 65 -11.43 4.30 -7.37
N SER A 66 -12.02 4.35 -8.57
CA SER A 66 -13.04 5.34 -8.95
C SER A 66 -14.42 4.69 -9.05
N GLU A 67 -15.48 5.27 -8.51
CA GLU A 67 -16.85 4.70 -8.53
C GLU A 67 -17.33 4.25 -9.93
N ASP A 68 -16.89 4.95 -10.99
CA ASP A 68 -17.25 4.67 -12.39
C ASP A 68 -16.53 3.45 -13.01
N GLU A 69 -15.37 3.05 -12.47
CA GLU A 69 -14.64 1.89 -12.95
C GLU A 69 -15.17 0.67 -12.18
N THR A 70 -16.05 -0.12 -12.79
CA THR A 70 -16.57 -1.40 -12.25
C THR A 70 -15.46 -2.18 -11.53
N HIS A 71 -15.40 -2.06 -10.19
CA HIS A 71 -14.29 -2.57 -9.41
C HIS A 71 -14.38 -4.08 -9.43
N ASN A 72 -13.36 -4.76 -9.96
CA ASN A 72 -13.19 -6.17 -9.69
C ASN A 72 -12.34 -6.31 -8.41
N PRO A 73 -12.94 -6.50 -7.22
CA PRO A 73 -12.19 -6.64 -5.97
C PRO A 73 -11.20 -7.81 -6.03
N ILE A 74 -11.49 -8.84 -6.84
CA ILE A 74 -10.60 -9.98 -7.07
C ILE A 74 -9.35 -9.54 -7.82
N GLU A 75 -9.49 -8.68 -8.83
CA GLU A 75 -8.36 -8.15 -9.59
C GLU A 75 -7.44 -7.27 -8.72
N ALA A 76 -8.03 -6.37 -7.93
CA ALA A 76 -7.29 -5.55 -6.97
C ALA A 76 -6.46 -6.42 -6.02
N HIS A 77 -7.14 -7.41 -5.42
CA HIS A 77 -6.54 -8.33 -4.47
C HIS A 77 -5.40 -9.14 -5.11
N ASN A 78 -5.59 -9.66 -6.31
CA ASN A 78 -4.58 -10.43 -7.03
C ASN A 78 -3.34 -9.59 -7.37
N ARG A 79 -3.54 -8.33 -7.78
CA ARG A 79 -2.44 -7.41 -8.11
C ARG A 79 -1.61 -7.06 -6.88
N ILE A 80 -2.26 -6.67 -5.79
CA ILE A 80 -1.59 -6.37 -4.52
C ILE A 80 -0.85 -7.58 -3.99
N ARG A 81 -1.47 -8.76 -4.00
CA ARG A 81 -0.84 -9.99 -3.51
C ARG A 81 0.41 -10.35 -4.32
N THR A 82 0.34 -10.20 -5.64
CA THR A 82 1.50 -10.42 -6.54
C THR A 82 2.63 -9.46 -6.21
N TRP A 83 2.32 -8.17 -6.05
CA TRP A 83 3.31 -7.16 -5.70
C TRP A 83 3.95 -7.45 -4.33
N ALA A 84 3.12 -7.70 -3.30
CA ALA A 84 3.61 -7.98 -1.94
C ALA A 84 4.49 -9.23 -1.90
N ALA A 85 4.12 -10.29 -2.64
CA ALA A 85 4.94 -11.49 -2.75
C ALA A 85 6.29 -11.21 -3.43
N GLY A 86 6.30 -10.45 -4.53
CA GLY A 86 7.53 -10.03 -5.21
C GLY A 86 8.45 -9.19 -4.31
N PHE A 87 7.88 -8.23 -3.58
CA PHE A 87 8.63 -7.41 -2.65
C PHE A 87 9.24 -8.23 -1.50
N MET A 88 8.44 -9.06 -0.84
CA MET A 88 8.92 -9.93 0.25
C MET A 88 10.03 -10.88 -0.24
N MET A 89 9.91 -11.40 -1.47
CA MET A 89 10.95 -12.21 -2.08
C MET A 89 12.25 -11.40 -2.28
N GLY A 90 12.17 -10.18 -2.83
CA GLY A 90 13.32 -9.30 -2.98
C GLY A 90 13.98 -8.93 -1.66
N ALA A 91 13.20 -8.62 -0.63
CA ALA A 91 13.68 -8.34 0.72
C ALA A 91 14.46 -9.53 1.31
N ARG A 92 13.93 -10.76 1.16
CA ARG A 92 14.61 -11.98 1.60
C ARG A 92 15.95 -12.18 0.91
N TYR A 93 16.05 -11.91 -0.40
CA TYR A 93 17.32 -11.96 -1.12
C TYR A 93 18.33 -10.91 -0.62
N ALA A 94 17.85 -9.76 -0.14
CA ALA A 94 18.68 -8.73 0.47
C ALA A 94 19.06 -9.00 1.95
N GLY A 95 18.62 -10.12 2.53
CA GLY A 95 18.87 -10.46 3.93
C GLY A 95 17.89 -9.82 4.93
N GLU A 96 16.83 -9.16 4.43
CA GLU A 96 15.82 -8.51 5.25
C GLU A 96 14.62 -9.43 5.49
N VAL A 97 14.06 -9.38 6.70
CA VAL A 97 12.83 -10.10 7.06
C VAL A 97 11.73 -9.10 7.33
N ILE A 98 10.78 -9.01 6.40
CA ILE A 98 9.67 -8.08 6.46
C ILE A 98 8.36 -8.86 6.69
N GLY A 99 7.56 -8.41 7.65
CA GLY A 99 6.22 -8.93 7.89
C GLY A 99 5.19 -8.34 6.94
N LEU A 100 4.05 -9.00 6.76
CA LEU A 100 2.90 -8.47 6.02
C LEU A 100 1.71 -8.36 6.96
N ASN A 101 1.12 -7.16 7.06
CA ASN A 101 -0.13 -6.93 7.76
C ASN A 101 -1.18 -6.40 6.78
N ILE A 102 -2.41 -6.91 6.87
CA ILE A 102 -3.55 -6.43 6.08
C ILE A 102 -4.53 -5.82 7.07
N MET A 103 -4.66 -4.49 7.01
CA MET A 103 -5.62 -3.81 7.87
C MET A 103 -7.03 -4.06 7.34
N PRO A 104 -7.98 -4.42 8.22
CA PRO A 104 -9.38 -4.43 7.83
C PRO A 104 -9.80 -3.02 7.44
N ARG A 105 -10.71 -2.90 6.47
CA ARG A 105 -11.33 -1.62 6.13
C ARG A 105 -11.94 -1.04 7.40
N HIS A 106 -11.58 0.19 7.76
CA HIS A 106 -12.27 0.89 8.83
C HIS A 106 -13.73 1.07 8.40
N ALA A 107 -14.63 0.39 9.12
CA ALA A 107 -16.06 0.64 8.97
C ALA A 107 -16.30 2.01 9.61
N ILE A 108 -16.75 2.96 8.79
CA ILE A 108 -17.25 4.26 9.23
C ILE A 108 -18.58 4.04 9.97
#